data_AF-A0A2H1IUB2-F1
#
_entry.id   AF-A0A2H1IUB2-F1
#
_cell.length_a   1.000
_cell.length_b   1.000
_cell.length_c   1.000
_cell.angle_alpha   90.00
_cell.angle_beta   90.00
_cell.angle_gamma   90.00
#
_symmetry.space_group_name_H-M   'P 1'
#
loop_
_entity.id
_entity.type
_entity.pdbx_description
1 polymer ?
#
loop_
_entity_poly.entity_id
_entity_poly.type
_entity_poly.pdbx_seq_one_letter_code
_entity_poly.pdbx_strand_id
1 'polypeptide(L)' 'MATTKALEQAEIDRLEAQVTASQRMASEEETDADRALGRKVLTGEMSADDAIAVRLAQIDAKHGITR' A
#
# COMPACT_ATOMS: atom_id res chain seq x y z
N MET A 1 -7.60 -5.93 17.95
CA MET A 1 -6.67 -6.46 16.94
C MET A 1 -7.48 -6.66 15.67
N ALA A 2 -7.24 -5.84 14.64
CA ALA A 2 -7.90 -6.01 13.35
C ALA A 2 -7.42 -7.33 12.75
N THR A 3 -8.30 -8.32 12.70
CA THR A 3 -8.05 -9.57 11.98
C THR A 3 -8.07 -9.25 10.49
N THR A 4 -6.92 -8.96 9.90
CA THR A 4 -6.78 -8.83 8.46
C THR A 4 -7.05 -10.20 7.85
N LYS A 5 -8.29 -10.47 7.47
CA LYS A 5 -8.64 -11.69 6.75
C LYS A 5 -7.98 -11.60 5.37
N ALA A 6 -7.03 -12.48 5.10
CA ALA A 6 -6.38 -12.54 3.79
C ALA A 6 -7.43 -12.66 2.69
N LEU A 7 -7.32 -11.81 1.67
CA LEU A 7 -8.22 -11.85 0.51
C LEU A 7 -7.82 -12.98 -0.44
N GLU A 8 -8.78 -13.45 -1.24
CA GLU A 8 -8.49 -14.39 -2.32
C GLU A 8 -7.70 -13.69 -3.44
N GLN A 9 -6.82 -14.42 -4.14
CA GLN A 9 -5.93 -13.84 -5.15
C GLN A 9 -6.68 -13.03 -6.22
N ALA A 10 -7.84 -13.51 -6.68
CA ALA A 10 -8.65 -12.80 -7.68
C ALA A 10 -9.18 -11.45 -7.17
N GLU A 11 -9.46 -11.34 -5.86
CA GLU A 11 -9.90 -10.09 -5.26
C GLU A 11 -8.72 -9.14 -5.05
N ILE A 12 -7.53 -9.66 -4.68
CA ILE A 12 -6.29 -8.88 -4.62
C ILE A 12 -6.00 -8.26 -6.00
N ASP A 13 -6.01 -9.07 -7.06
CA ASP A 13 -5.73 -8.60 -8.42
C ASP A 13 -6.74 -7.53 -8.87
N ARG A 14 -8.03 -7.70 -8.53
CA ARG A 14 -9.06 -6.71 -8.80
C ARG A 14 -8.77 -5.40 -8.07
N LEU A 15 -8.44 -5.44 -6.79
CA LEU A 15 -8.17 -4.25 -5.98
C LEU A 15 -6.91 -3.52 -6.46
N GLU A 16 -5.83 -4.25 -6.76
CA GLU A 16 -4.60 -3.69 -7.35
C GLU A 16 -4.91 -2.97 -8.68
N ALA A 17 -5.75 -3.57 -9.54
CA ALA A 17 -6.17 -2.95 -10.80
C ALA A 17 -7.02 -1.69 -10.58
N GLN A 18 -7.93 -1.69 -9.60
CA GLN A 18 -8.74 -0.51 -9.26
C GLN A 18 -7.87 0.64 -8.75
N VAL A 19 -6.94 0.37 -7.82
CA VAL A 19 -6.01 1.38 -7.30
C VAL A 19 -5.18 1.97 -8.44
N THR A 20 -4.61 1.12 -9.30
CA THR A 20 -3.84 1.58 -10.46
C THR A 20 -4.67 2.47 -11.38
N ALA A 21 -5.92 2.10 -11.66
CA ALA A 21 -6.81 2.90 -12.49
C ALA A 21 -7.13 4.26 -11.83
N SER A 22 -7.42 4.28 -10.53
CA SER A 22 -7.69 5.51 -9.78
C SER A 22 -6.50 6.47 -9.76
N GLN A 23 -5.27 5.96 -9.58
CA GLN A 23 -4.06 6.79 -9.62
C GLN A 23 -3.87 7.41 -11.00
N ARG A 24 -4.00 6.62 -12.07
CA ARG A 24 -3.93 7.13 -13.44
C ARG A 24 -5.00 8.18 -13.74
N MET A 25 -6.22 7.98 -13.25
CA MET A 25 -7.29 8.99 -13.36
C MET A 25 -6.96 10.30 -12.65
N ALA A 26 -6.21 10.23 -11.55
CA ALA A 26 -5.67 11.39 -10.85
C ALA A 26 -4.42 11.99 -11.52
N SER A 27 -3.97 11.46 -12.66
CA SER A 27 -2.69 11.81 -13.29
C SER A 27 -1.47 11.54 -12.40
N GLU A 28 -1.62 10.61 -11.47
CA GLU A 28 -0.58 10.14 -10.55
C GLU A 28 -0.13 8.73 -10.96
N GLU A 29 1.04 8.32 -10.48
CA GLU A 29 1.55 6.96 -10.67
C GLU A 29 1.93 6.34 -9.33
N GLU A 30 1.43 5.13 -9.10
CA GLU A 30 1.78 4.37 -7.90
C GLU A 30 3.23 3.91 -7.98
N THR A 31 4.01 4.21 -6.93
CA THR A 31 5.40 3.77 -6.87
C THR A 31 5.49 2.27 -6.57
N ASP A 32 6.58 1.63 -6.98
CA ASP A 32 6.81 0.20 -6.66
C ASP A 32 6.77 -0.10 -5.16
N ALA A 33 7.20 0.86 -4.34
CA ALA A 33 7.17 0.74 -2.88
C ALA A 33 5.74 0.72 -2.34
N ASP A 34 4.86 1.55 -2.90
CA ASP A 34 3.44 1.62 -2.51
C ASP A 34 2.70 0.34 -2.91
N ARG A 35 2.93 -0.16 -4.14
CA ARG A 35 2.42 -1.46 -4.61
C ARG A 35 2.82 -2.61 -3.69
N ALA A 36 4.11 -2.69 -3.34
CA ALA A 36 4.63 -3.77 -2.51
C ALA A 36 4.04 -3.78 -1.10
N LEU A 37 3.84 -2.59 -0.50
CA LEU A 37 3.19 -2.46 0.80
C LEU A 37 1.69 -2.79 0.72
N GLY A 38 0.99 -2.28 -0.29
CA GLY A 38 -0.41 -2.60 -0.55
C GLY A 38 -0.66 -4.11 -0.65
N ARG A 39 0.20 -4.82 -1.39
CA ARG A 39 0.10 -6.28 -1.52
C ARG A 39 0.22 -7.01 -0.18
N LYS A 40 1.17 -6.61 0.68
CA LYS A 40 1.32 -7.20 2.03
C LYS A 40 0.09 -6.97 2.92
N VAL A 41 -0.59 -5.84 2.74
CA VAL A 41 -1.84 -5.55 3.45
C VAL A 41 -2.96 -6.46 2.94
N LEU A 42 -3.10 -6.59 1.62
CA LEU A 42 -4.15 -7.39 0.99
C LEU A 42 -3.98 -8.90 1.25
N THR A 43 -2.74 -9.39 1.37
CA THR A 43 -2.43 -10.78 1.75
C THR A 43 -2.51 -11.02 3.26
N GLY A 44 -2.67 -9.98 4.08
CA GLY A 44 -2.70 -10.06 5.54
C GLY A 44 -1.34 -10.29 6.20
N GLU A 45 -0.24 -10.17 5.46
CA GLU A 45 1.14 -10.23 5.99
C GLU A 45 1.50 -9.00 6.84
N MET A 46 0.77 -7.90 6.66
CA MET A 46 1.00 -6.62 7.35
C MET A 46 -0.35 -5.93 7.61
N SER A 47 -0.46 -5.15 8.69
CA SER A 47 -1.63 -4.29 8.90
C SER A 47 -1.53 -3.03 8.03
N ALA A 48 -2.67 -2.41 7.72
CA ALA A 48 -2.67 -1.14 6.98
C ALA A 48 -1.93 -0.03 7.75
N ASP A 49 -2.07 0.00 9.07
CA ASP A 49 -1.39 0.99 9.94
C ASP A 49 0.13 0.84 9.88
N ASP A 50 0.64 -0.41 9.92
CA ASP A 50 2.07 -0.67 9.80
C ASP A 50 2.61 -0.28 8.43
N ALA A 51 1.86 -0.57 7.36
CA ALA A 51 2.24 -0.19 6.00
C ALA A 51 2.35 1.34 5.85
N ILE A 52 1.38 2.08 6.42
CA ILE A 52 1.39 3.54 6.44
C ILE A 52 2.59 4.06 7.24
N ALA A 53 2.87 3.49 8.41
CA ALA A 53 4.00 3.89 9.25
C ALA A 53 5.35 3.68 8.53
N VAL A 54 5.53 2.53 7.87
CA VAL A 54 6.72 2.26 7.04
C VAL A 54 6.85 3.28 5.92
N ARG A 55 5.75 3.58 5.21
CA ARG A 55 5.79 4.52 4.10
C ARG A 55 6.11 5.94 4.54
N LEU A 56 5.53 6.40 5.65
CA LEU A 56 5.84 7.70 6.23
C LEU A 56 7.31 7.82 6.61
N ALA A 57 7.88 6.79 7.25
CA ALA A 57 9.31 6.77 7.59
C ALA A 57 10.22 6.84 6.36
N GLN A 58 9.86 6.15 5.26
CA GLN A 58 10.61 6.23 4.00
C GLN A 58 10.55 7.63 3.37
N ILE A 59 9.37 8.27 3.40
CA ILE A 59 9.18 9.64 2.90
C ILE A 59 9.99 10.61 3.75
N ASP A 60 9.90 10.51 5.08
CA ASP A 60 10.66 11.36 6.00
C ASP A 60 12.17 11.23 5.75
N ALA A 61 12.68 10.01 5.61
CA ALA A 61 14.09 9.76 5.30
C ALA A 61 14.51 10.35 3.93
N LYS A 62 13.66 10.22 2.90
CA LYS A 62 13.90 10.79 1.57
C LYS A 62 13.99 12.32 1.60
N HIS A 63 13.23 12.97 2.47
CA HIS A 63 13.14 14.43 2.57
C HIS A 63 13.96 15.03 3.73
N GLY A 64 14.70 14.20 4.48
CA GLY A 64 15.49 14.65 5.63
C GLY A 64 14.65 15.15 6.81
N ILE A 65 13.39 14.72 6.92
CA ILE A 65 12.50 15.08 8.03
C ILE A 65 12.82 14.15 9.20
N THR A 66 13.03 14.74 10.38
CA THR A 66 13.20 14.01 11.64
C THR A 66 12.00 14.35 12.53
N ARG A 67 11.23 13.34 12.97
CA ARG A 67 10.11 13.48 13.91
C ARG A 67 10.44 12.82 15.23
#